data_AF-A0AAE0DIR2-F1
#
_entry.id   AF-A0AAE0DIR2-F1
#
_cell.length_a   1.000
_cell.length_b   1.000
_cell.length_c   1.000
_cell.angle_alpha   90.00
_cell.angle_beta   90.00
_cell.angle_gamma   90.00
#
_symmetry.space_group_name_H-M   'P 1'
#
loop_
_entity.id
_entity.type
_entity.pdbx_description
1 polymer ?
#
loop_
_entity_poly.entity_id
_entity_poly.type
_entity_poly.pdbx_seq_one_letter_code
_entity_poly.pdbx_strand_id
1 'polypeptide(L)'
;MSLAVVGAVVLVICAMAYALNAGRGVEGIVEDSRAFQARKDRYRWRRDDSRNDPQLMEELKQWKEKNSSFDYEKLGSGLIPTSMINKALDGMKPFVKSDTWFTEFELHNKPSMILSESQDSYIIGNLATYDSRQYPQWYDSKFEPGVNTPEGQAFGHTLVISKTRIFNVVDPEATADDCRRLKEMKHHFICFWETEHGSPKLIRRTQSAFDDQNAKLERKQSTLEIFQKLLPTLKKDFDSLAEDFKQLEPKDFQFAFHAWPDNSVGHLHMHVFPKKEDLRRFSAKRHDLKTIPLEAILQVEEEDKRRATEETER
;
A
#
# COMPACT_ATOMS: atom_id res chain seq x y z
N MET A 1 -3.26 -36.14 51.15
CA MET A 1 -2.43 -35.64 50.03
C MET A 1 -1.84 -34.31 50.45
N SER A 2 -0.51 -34.19 50.48
CA SER A 2 0.17 -32.99 50.97
C SER A 2 0.05 -31.84 49.94
N LEU A 3 -0.05 -30.60 50.44
CA LEU A 3 -0.04 -29.37 49.62
C LEU A 3 1.13 -29.31 48.62
N ALA A 4 2.24 -29.98 48.91
CA ALA A 4 3.38 -30.10 48.01
C ALA A 4 3.06 -30.84 46.70
N VAL A 5 2.17 -31.84 46.72
CA VAL A 5 1.80 -32.61 45.52
C VAL A 5 0.88 -31.78 44.61
N VAL A 6 -0.01 -30.97 45.19
CA VAL A 6 -0.90 -30.08 44.42
C VAL A 6 -0.09 -28.95 43.77
N GLY A 7 0.88 -28.37 44.50
CA GLY A 7 1.77 -27.34 43.95
C GLY A 7 2.64 -27.83 42.78
N ALA A 8 3.18 -29.06 42.89
CA ALA A 8 3.97 -29.65 41.81
C ALA A 8 3.15 -29.95 40.55
N VAL A 9 1.91 -30.43 40.70
CA VAL A 9 1.01 -30.70 39.56
C VAL A 9 0.59 -29.40 38.86
N VAL A 10 0.31 -28.33 39.61
CA VAL A 10 -0.03 -27.02 39.02
C VAL A 10 1.17 -26.42 38.27
N LEU A 11 2.39 -26.53 38.81
CA LEU A 11 3.60 -26.05 38.14
C LEU A 11 3.90 -26.81 36.84
N VAL A 12 3.69 -28.13 36.82
CA VAL A 12 3.85 -28.94 35.59
C VAL A 12 2.78 -28.59 34.56
N ILE A 13 1.53 -28.39 34.98
CA ILE A 13 0.44 -27.98 34.07
C ILE A 13 0.71 -26.58 33.50
N CYS A 14 1.19 -25.63 34.31
CA CYS A 14 1.56 -24.28 33.84
C CYS A 14 2.79 -24.32 32.92
N ALA A 15 3.79 -25.15 33.20
CA ALA A 15 4.96 -25.32 32.33
C ALA A 15 4.61 -26.01 31.01
N MET A 16 3.69 -26.99 31.02
CA MET A 16 3.19 -27.64 29.82
C MET A 16 2.26 -26.71 29.01
N ALA A 17 1.43 -25.90 29.67
CA ALA A 17 0.63 -24.87 29.00
C ALA A 17 1.52 -23.77 28.40
N TYR A 18 2.61 -23.39 29.07
CA TYR A 18 3.61 -22.46 28.54
C TYR A 18 4.39 -23.08 27.37
N ALA A 19 4.77 -24.35 27.44
CA ALA A 19 5.43 -25.03 26.32
C ALA A 19 4.48 -25.28 25.13
N LEU A 20 3.19 -25.53 25.38
CA LEU A 20 2.16 -25.66 24.36
C LEU A 20 1.76 -24.31 23.75
N ASN A 21 1.84 -23.20 24.49
CA ASN A 21 1.67 -21.84 23.94
C ASN A 21 2.94 -21.30 23.26
N ALA A 22 4.13 -21.61 23.79
CA ALA A 22 5.40 -21.24 23.17
C ALA A 22 5.67 -22.03 21.88
N GLY A 23 5.03 -23.19 21.70
CA GLY A 23 5.02 -23.96 20.46
C GLY A 23 3.84 -23.67 19.52
N ARG A 24 2.90 -22.77 19.90
CA ARG A 24 1.71 -22.40 19.09
C ARG A 24 1.56 -20.89 18.88
N GLY A 25 2.61 -20.12 19.13
CA GLY A 25 2.70 -18.72 18.74
C GLY A 25 3.81 -18.55 17.71
N VAL A 26 3.44 -18.60 16.43
CA VAL A 26 3.83 -17.73 15.30
C VAL A 26 3.56 -18.52 14.00
N GLU A 27 2.29 -18.84 13.72
CA GLU A 27 1.82 -18.95 12.33
C GLU A 27 1.15 -17.61 11.93
N GLY A 28 1.71 -16.50 12.41
CA GLY A 28 1.55 -15.23 11.73
C GLY A 28 2.56 -15.26 10.60
N ILE A 29 2.11 -15.50 9.36
CA ILE A 29 2.84 -15.43 8.09
C ILE A 29 4.30 -15.04 8.32
N VAL A 30 5.14 -16.04 8.63
CA VAL A 30 6.58 -15.90 8.44
C VAL A 30 6.66 -15.75 6.93
N GLU A 31 6.71 -14.51 6.45
CA GLU A 31 7.07 -14.23 5.08
C GLU A 31 8.30 -15.09 4.84
N ASP A 32 8.20 -16.04 3.89
CA ASP A 32 9.27 -16.98 3.61
C ASP A 32 10.57 -16.18 3.62
N SER A 33 11.49 -16.52 4.53
CA SER A 33 12.73 -15.76 4.74
C SER A 33 13.43 -15.43 3.42
N ARG A 34 13.27 -16.31 2.40
CA ARG A 34 13.73 -16.09 1.03
C ARG A 34 12.96 -14.99 0.30
N ALA A 35 11.63 -14.97 0.39
CA ALA A 35 10.79 -13.95 -0.22
C ALA A 35 11.05 -12.56 0.38
N PHE A 36 11.16 -12.48 1.72
CA PHE A 36 11.51 -11.23 2.40
C PHE A 36 12.90 -10.74 1.96
N GLN A 37 13.90 -11.64 1.95
CA GLN A 37 15.25 -11.30 1.51
C GLN A 37 15.28 -10.84 0.05
N ALA A 38 14.55 -11.52 -0.85
CA ALA A 38 14.45 -11.12 -2.25
C ALA A 38 13.84 -9.72 -2.44
N ARG A 39 12.84 -9.36 -1.62
CA ARG A 39 12.25 -8.01 -1.62
C ARG A 39 13.21 -6.96 -1.06
N LYS A 40 13.99 -7.31 -0.03
CA LYS A 40 15.06 -6.48 0.52
C LYS A 40 16.15 -6.19 -0.52
N ASP A 41 16.62 -7.22 -1.22
CA ASP A 41 17.63 -7.10 -2.28
C ASP A 41 17.10 -6.31 -3.49
N ARG A 42 15.82 -6.49 -3.84
CA ARG A 42 15.15 -5.66 -4.85
C ARG A 42 15.16 -4.18 -4.46
N TYR A 43 14.85 -3.84 -3.21
CA TYR A 43 14.87 -2.45 -2.76
C TYR A 43 16.25 -1.81 -2.94
N ARG A 44 17.29 -2.49 -2.43
CA ARG A 44 18.69 -2.06 -2.58
C ARG A 44 19.03 -1.78 -4.03
N TRP A 45 18.79 -2.77 -4.89
CA TRP A 45 19.11 -2.65 -6.30
C TRP A 45 18.38 -1.47 -6.95
N ARG A 46 17.06 -1.32 -6.73
CA ARG A 46 16.28 -0.21 -7.30
C ARG A 46 16.74 1.15 -6.81
N ARG A 47 17.09 1.26 -5.53
CA ARG A 47 17.59 2.49 -4.92
C ARG A 47 18.96 2.88 -5.48
N ASP A 48 19.87 1.90 -5.59
CA ASP A 48 21.21 2.14 -6.11
C ASP A 48 21.16 2.44 -7.62
N ASP A 49 20.32 1.73 -8.38
CA ASP A 49 20.04 2.00 -9.80
C ASP A 49 19.51 3.43 -10.01
N SER A 50 18.54 3.86 -9.19
CA SER A 50 17.96 5.21 -9.26
C SER A 50 18.99 6.29 -8.93
N ARG A 51 19.84 6.08 -7.91
CA ARG A 51 20.89 7.04 -7.51
C ARG A 51 21.99 7.18 -8.56
N ASN A 52 22.23 6.12 -9.32
CA ASN A 52 23.28 6.07 -10.35
C ASN A 52 22.76 6.47 -11.74
N ASP A 53 21.49 6.86 -11.90
CA ASP A 53 20.93 7.37 -13.16
C ASP A 53 20.96 8.91 -13.17
N PRO A 54 21.92 9.55 -13.88
CA PRO A 54 22.05 11.01 -13.87
C PRO A 54 20.85 11.73 -14.49
N GLN A 55 20.20 11.10 -15.47
CA GLN A 55 19.03 11.69 -16.13
C GLN A 55 17.84 11.71 -15.16
N LEU A 56 17.60 10.59 -14.45
CA LEU A 56 16.58 10.55 -13.41
C LEU A 56 16.87 11.57 -12.32
N MET A 57 18.11 11.69 -11.86
CA MET A 57 18.48 12.65 -10.82
C MET A 57 18.26 14.11 -11.23
N GLU A 58 18.56 14.47 -12.48
CA GLU A 58 18.25 15.81 -13.01
C GLU A 58 16.73 16.02 -13.11
N GLU A 59 15.98 15.04 -13.63
CA GLU A 59 14.52 15.12 -13.68
C GLU A 59 13.89 15.29 -12.29
N LEU A 60 14.40 14.59 -11.28
CA LEU A 60 13.94 14.72 -9.90
C LEU A 60 14.18 16.11 -9.33
N LYS A 61 15.34 16.71 -9.64
CA LYS A 61 15.65 18.09 -9.26
C LYS A 61 14.64 19.06 -9.88
N GLN A 62 14.39 18.94 -11.18
CA GLN A 62 13.45 19.79 -11.91
C GLN A 62 12.01 19.62 -11.41
N TRP A 63 11.62 18.39 -11.08
CA TRP A 63 10.30 18.08 -10.51
C TRP A 63 10.10 18.70 -9.12
N LYS A 64 11.14 18.66 -8.26
CA LYS A 64 11.15 19.31 -6.94
C LYS A 64 11.04 20.84 -7.04
N GLU A 65 11.69 21.43 -8.05
CA GLU A 65 11.60 22.86 -8.39
C GLU A 65 10.27 23.23 -9.09
N LYS A 66 9.36 22.27 -9.30
CA LYS A 66 8.07 22.45 -9.98
C LYS A 66 8.21 22.97 -11.41
N ASN A 67 9.30 22.63 -12.10
CA ASN A 67 9.56 23.12 -13.45
C ASN A 67 8.64 22.42 -14.47
N SER A 68 7.53 23.06 -14.81
CA SER A 68 6.59 22.53 -15.83
C SER A 68 7.04 22.75 -17.28
N SER A 69 8.16 23.42 -17.51
CA SER A 69 8.78 23.58 -18.84
C SER A 69 9.82 22.50 -19.13
N PHE A 70 10.27 21.75 -18.12
CA PHE A 70 11.23 20.67 -18.29
C PHE A 70 10.62 19.50 -19.08
N ASP A 71 11.46 18.76 -19.81
CA ASP A 71 11.02 17.56 -20.53
C ASP A 71 11.37 16.28 -19.77
N TYR A 72 10.35 15.69 -19.16
CA TYR A 72 10.48 14.52 -18.29
C TYR A 72 10.34 13.24 -19.10
N GLU A 73 11.46 12.58 -19.40
CA GLU A 73 11.48 11.33 -20.15
C GLU A 73 11.35 10.12 -19.21
N LYS A 74 12.18 10.07 -18.16
CA LYS A 74 12.20 8.98 -17.18
C LYS A 74 10.97 9.04 -16.28
N LEU A 75 10.72 10.19 -15.67
CA LEU A 75 9.62 10.42 -14.74
C LEU A 75 8.26 10.45 -15.44
N GLY A 76 8.20 10.61 -16.76
CA GLY A 76 6.98 10.90 -17.50
C GLY A 76 5.81 9.93 -17.22
N SER A 77 6.09 8.64 -16.96
CA SER A 77 5.07 7.65 -16.61
C SER A 77 4.51 7.78 -15.19
N GLY A 78 5.24 8.44 -14.28
CA GLY A 78 4.82 8.75 -12.92
C GLY A 78 4.13 10.11 -12.75
N LEU A 79 4.23 10.98 -13.75
CA LEU A 79 3.59 12.31 -13.77
C LEU A 79 2.14 12.23 -14.26
N ILE A 80 1.43 13.35 -14.15
CA ILE A 80 0.09 13.49 -14.69
C ILE A 80 0.11 13.30 -16.22
N PRO A 81 -0.80 12.51 -16.81
CA PRO A 81 -0.83 12.34 -18.26
C PRO A 81 -1.04 13.67 -18.99
N THR A 82 -0.41 13.86 -20.15
CA THR A 82 -0.53 15.09 -20.97
C THR A 82 -1.98 15.47 -21.23
N SER A 83 -2.87 14.49 -21.40
CA SER A 83 -4.30 14.69 -21.62
C SER A 83 -5.04 15.29 -20.43
N MET A 84 -4.43 15.35 -19.25
CA MET A 84 -4.98 15.90 -18.01
C MET A 84 -4.37 17.26 -17.63
N ILE A 85 -3.31 17.70 -18.32
CA ILE A 85 -2.72 19.02 -18.10
C ILE A 85 -3.74 20.11 -18.43
N ASN A 86 -3.80 21.15 -17.59
CA ASN A 86 -4.76 22.25 -17.64
C ASN A 86 -6.23 21.84 -17.45
N LYS A 87 -6.52 20.56 -17.14
CA LYS A 87 -7.87 20.13 -16.75
C LYS A 87 -8.04 20.28 -15.26
N ALA A 88 -9.10 20.98 -14.87
CA ALA A 88 -9.60 21.01 -13.51
C ALA A 88 -10.69 19.96 -13.33
N LEU A 89 -10.69 19.27 -12.19
CA LEU A 89 -11.92 18.66 -11.69
C LEU A 89 -12.83 19.79 -11.16
N ASP A 90 -14.15 19.58 -11.13
CA ASP A 90 -15.11 20.63 -10.75
C ASP A 90 -14.72 21.34 -9.44
N GLY A 91 -14.43 22.64 -9.53
CA GLY A 91 -14.04 23.49 -8.40
C GLY A 91 -12.60 23.31 -7.89
N MET A 92 -11.75 22.56 -8.61
CA MET A 92 -10.36 22.26 -8.23
C MET A 92 -9.35 23.01 -9.10
N LYS A 93 -8.10 23.09 -8.64
CA LYS A 93 -6.99 23.66 -9.42
C LYS A 93 -6.63 22.72 -10.58
N PRO A 94 -6.37 23.25 -11.79
CA PRO A 94 -5.91 22.44 -12.90
C PRO A 94 -4.51 21.86 -12.65
N PHE A 95 -4.26 20.67 -13.18
CA PHE A 95 -2.92 20.05 -13.13
C PHE A 95 -1.94 20.75 -14.07
N VAL A 96 -0.66 20.77 -13.68
CA VAL A 96 0.47 21.20 -14.52
C VAL A 96 1.42 20.03 -14.85
N LYS A 97 2.34 20.21 -15.82
CA LYS A 97 3.20 19.14 -16.34
C LYS A 97 4.02 18.44 -15.24
N SER A 98 4.48 19.20 -14.24
CA SER A 98 5.27 18.67 -13.12
C SER A 98 4.43 18.06 -11.99
N ASP A 99 3.12 17.93 -12.14
CA ASP A 99 2.28 17.33 -11.11
C ASP A 99 2.20 15.81 -11.26
N THR A 100 1.92 15.15 -10.14
CA THR A 100 1.46 13.77 -10.10
C THR A 100 0.01 13.74 -9.62
N TRP A 101 -0.63 12.58 -9.63
CA TRP A 101 -1.94 12.42 -9.01
C TRP A 101 -1.99 12.76 -7.50
N PHE A 102 -0.84 12.80 -6.82
CA PHE A 102 -0.74 13.03 -5.36
C PHE A 102 -0.08 14.35 -4.98
N THR A 103 0.47 15.07 -5.95
CA THR A 103 1.08 16.38 -5.74
C THR A 103 0.01 17.37 -5.32
N GLU A 104 0.24 18.11 -4.23
CA GLU A 104 -0.71 19.13 -3.72
C GLU A 104 -2.15 18.57 -3.66
N PHE A 105 -2.32 17.34 -3.17
CA PHE A 105 -3.52 16.52 -3.33
C PHE A 105 -4.84 17.26 -3.06
N GLU A 106 -4.88 18.08 -2.00
CA GLU A 106 -6.05 18.87 -1.59
C GLU A 106 -6.47 19.94 -2.61
N LEU A 107 -5.56 20.43 -3.45
CA LEU A 107 -5.85 21.42 -4.49
C LEU A 107 -6.51 20.81 -5.71
N HIS A 108 -6.29 19.52 -5.94
CA HIS A 108 -6.73 18.80 -7.14
C HIS A 108 -7.87 17.82 -6.87
N ASN A 109 -8.17 17.52 -5.61
CA ASN A 109 -9.14 16.50 -5.21
C ASN A 109 -10.13 17.05 -4.20
N LYS A 110 -11.35 16.48 -4.21
CA LYS A 110 -12.39 16.80 -3.23
C LYS A 110 -11.92 16.46 -1.81
N PRO A 111 -12.20 17.30 -0.79
CA PRO A 111 -11.83 17.01 0.60
C PRO A 111 -12.31 15.65 1.11
N SER A 112 -13.46 15.16 0.60
CA SER A 112 -14.02 13.83 0.93
C SER A 112 -13.12 12.65 0.55
N MET A 113 -12.08 12.87 -0.25
CA MET A 113 -11.10 11.86 -0.62
C MET A 113 -10.04 11.63 0.48
N ILE A 114 -9.90 12.59 1.39
CA ILE A 114 -8.97 12.55 2.53
C ILE A 114 -9.71 11.97 3.73
N LEU A 115 -9.25 10.83 4.23
CA LEU A 115 -9.85 10.12 5.35
C LEU A 115 -9.31 10.61 6.69
N SER A 116 -8.02 10.94 6.69
CA SER A 116 -7.24 11.50 7.80
C SER A 116 -6.07 12.32 7.27
N GLU A 117 -5.64 13.26 8.08
CA GLU A 117 -4.56 14.18 7.78
C GLU A 117 -3.66 14.31 9.01
N SER A 118 -2.35 14.19 8.80
CA SER A 118 -1.32 14.56 9.78
C SER A 118 -0.60 15.82 9.31
N GLN A 119 0.47 16.21 10.00
CA GLN A 119 1.32 17.29 9.51
C GLN A 119 1.99 16.93 8.17
N ASP A 120 2.44 15.68 8.02
CA ASP A 120 3.35 15.27 6.94
C ASP A 120 2.69 14.41 5.86
N SER A 121 1.53 13.81 6.14
CA SER A 121 0.88 12.88 5.22
C SER A 121 -0.65 12.97 5.21
N TYR A 122 -1.25 12.46 4.13
CA TYR A 122 -2.70 12.22 4.02
C TYR A 122 -2.95 10.71 3.96
N ILE A 123 -4.05 10.26 4.58
CA ILE A 123 -4.62 8.93 4.33
C ILE A 123 -5.76 9.09 3.32
N ILE A 124 -5.65 8.41 2.18
CA ILE A 124 -6.65 8.45 1.11
C ILE A 124 -7.09 7.03 0.76
N GLY A 125 -8.37 6.85 0.44
CA GLY A 125 -8.86 5.56 -0.05
C GLY A 125 -8.40 5.31 -1.48
N ASN A 126 -7.93 4.10 -1.77
CA ASN A 126 -7.59 3.70 -3.13
C ASN A 126 -8.87 3.64 -3.99
N LEU A 127 -8.90 4.35 -5.12
CA LEU A 127 -10.03 4.36 -6.06
C LEU A 127 -10.30 3.01 -6.75
N ALA A 128 -9.34 2.09 -6.67
CA ALA A 128 -9.45 0.73 -7.18
C ALA A 128 -9.51 -0.31 -6.06
N THR A 129 -9.74 0.08 -4.79
CA THR A 129 -9.91 -0.89 -3.70
C THR A 129 -11.09 -1.82 -4.00
N TYR A 130 -10.90 -3.12 -3.75
CA TYR A 130 -11.90 -4.17 -4.03
C TYR A 130 -12.38 -4.18 -5.50
N ASP A 131 -11.60 -3.60 -6.42
CA ASP A 131 -11.85 -3.65 -7.86
C ASP A 131 -11.16 -4.87 -8.47
N SER A 132 -11.93 -5.91 -8.76
CA SER A 132 -11.44 -7.17 -9.32
C SER A 132 -11.10 -7.11 -10.82
N ARG A 133 -11.16 -5.93 -11.45
CA ARG A 133 -11.10 -5.75 -12.91
C ARG A 133 -9.79 -5.11 -13.40
N GLN A 134 -8.85 -4.81 -12.51
CA GLN A 134 -7.60 -4.11 -12.88
C GLN A 134 -6.75 -4.84 -13.92
N TYR A 135 -6.92 -6.17 -14.07
CA TYR A 135 -6.14 -7.00 -14.97
C TYR A 135 -7.04 -7.72 -16.00
N PRO A 136 -7.56 -6.98 -17.00
CA PRO A 136 -8.57 -7.46 -17.94
C PRO A 136 -8.10 -8.62 -18.83
N GLN A 137 -6.78 -8.84 -19.00
CA GLN A 137 -6.23 -9.92 -19.82
C GLN A 137 -6.66 -11.34 -19.41
N TRP A 138 -7.22 -11.52 -18.21
CA TRP A 138 -7.79 -12.81 -17.75
C TRP A 138 -9.23 -13.04 -18.20
N TYR A 139 -9.95 -11.97 -18.56
CA TYR A 139 -11.35 -12.03 -18.95
C TYR A 139 -11.53 -12.48 -20.39
N ASP A 140 -10.58 -12.15 -21.28
CA ASP A 140 -10.75 -12.32 -22.72
C ASP A 140 -10.36 -13.70 -23.28
N SER A 141 -9.86 -14.65 -22.47
CA SER A 141 -9.52 -15.98 -23.04
C SER A 141 -9.61 -17.22 -22.13
N LYS A 142 -9.68 -17.09 -20.79
CA LYS A 142 -9.57 -18.26 -19.88
C LYS A 142 -10.36 -18.15 -18.57
N PHE A 143 -11.32 -17.24 -18.44
CA PHE A 143 -12.04 -17.13 -17.17
C PHE A 143 -12.92 -18.37 -16.91
N GLU A 144 -12.55 -19.14 -15.89
CA GLU A 144 -13.32 -20.27 -15.37
C GLU A 144 -13.60 -20.01 -13.88
N PRO A 145 -14.89 -19.89 -13.47
CA PRO A 145 -15.26 -19.71 -12.07
C PRO A 145 -14.65 -20.81 -11.19
N GLY A 146 -13.87 -20.42 -10.17
CA GLY A 146 -13.18 -21.36 -9.27
C GLY A 146 -11.81 -21.87 -9.78
N VAL A 147 -11.42 -21.53 -11.02
CA VAL A 147 -10.11 -21.89 -11.60
C VAL A 147 -9.23 -20.66 -11.80
N ASN A 148 -9.80 -19.57 -12.34
CA ASN A 148 -9.11 -18.29 -12.49
C ASN A 148 -9.89 -17.20 -11.75
N THR A 149 -9.26 -16.63 -10.72
CA THR A 149 -9.89 -15.61 -9.87
C THR A 149 -9.61 -14.22 -10.45
N PRO A 150 -10.61 -13.34 -10.55
CA PRO A 150 -10.41 -11.94 -10.90
C PRO A 150 -9.30 -11.31 -10.04
N GLU A 151 -8.31 -10.70 -10.69
CA GLU A 151 -7.19 -10.04 -10.01
C GLU A 151 -7.44 -8.53 -9.94
N GLY A 152 -7.25 -7.98 -8.75
CA GLY A 152 -7.63 -6.63 -8.37
C GLY A 152 -6.85 -6.14 -7.15
N GLN A 153 -7.48 -5.31 -6.33
CA GLN A 153 -6.91 -4.83 -5.08
C GLN A 153 -7.64 -5.39 -3.87
N ALA A 154 -6.93 -5.50 -2.75
CA ALA A 154 -7.50 -5.97 -1.49
C ALA A 154 -8.67 -5.07 -1.00
N PHE A 155 -9.55 -5.67 -0.22
CA PHE A 155 -10.59 -4.94 0.52
C PHE A 155 -9.93 -3.97 1.51
N GLY A 156 -10.41 -2.73 1.56
CA GLY A 156 -9.84 -1.70 2.45
C GLY A 156 -8.42 -1.24 2.07
N HIS A 157 -7.96 -1.53 0.85
CA HIS A 157 -6.67 -1.05 0.37
C HIS A 157 -6.63 0.47 0.35
N THR A 158 -5.67 1.02 1.07
CA THR A 158 -5.54 2.45 1.37
C THR A 158 -4.15 2.92 1.02
N LEU A 159 -4.02 4.21 0.73
CA LEU A 159 -2.74 4.85 0.51
C LEU A 159 -2.49 5.89 1.60
N VAL A 160 -1.30 5.87 2.19
CA VAL A 160 -0.78 7.02 2.92
C VAL A 160 0.15 7.75 1.98
N ILE A 161 -0.11 9.03 1.68
CA ILE A 161 0.67 9.82 0.73
C ILE A 161 1.39 10.95 1.45
N SER A 162 2.64 11.21 1.07
CA SER A 162 3.40 12.37 1.59
C SER A 162 2.76 13.68 1.10
N LYS A 163 2.67 14.71 1.94
CA LYS A 163 2.31 16.07 1.49
C LYS A 163 3.45 16.74 0.74
N THR A 164 4.69 16.39 1.09
CA THR A 164 5.90 16.90 0.44
C THR A 164 6.14 16.17 -0.89
N ARG A 165 6.68 16.89 -1.89
CA ARG A 165 7.12 16.34 -3.18
C ARG A 165 8.35 15.45 -3.01
N ILE A 166 8.10 14.20 -2.63
CA ILE A 166 9.12 13.15 -2.57
C ILE A 166 8.72 12.13 -3.60
N PHE A 167 9.64 11.75 -4.47
CA PHE A 167 9.28 11.02 -5.67
C PHE A 167 8.83 9.59 -5.39
N ASN A 168 9.61 8.84 -4.61
CA ASN A 168 9.37 7.44 -4.35
C ASN A 168 10.18 7.01 -3.12
N VAL A 169 10.02 5.76 -2.67
CA VAL A 169 10.80 5.20 -1.55
C VAL A 169 12.29 5.04 -1.86
N VAL A 170 12.67 5.10 -3.14
CA VAL A 170 14.07 5.12 -3.59
C VAL A 170 14.71 6.51 -3.55
N ASP A 171 13.93 7.57 -3.39
CA ASP A 171 14.44 8.95 -3.29
C ASP A 171 15.23 9.08 -1.97
N PRO A 172 16.49 9.56 -1.98
CA PRO A 172 17.27 9.76 -0.76
C PRO A 172 16.54 10.59 0.30
N GLU A 173 15.71 11.56 -0.11
CA GLU A 173 14.95 12.37 0.84
C GLU A 173 13.89 11.56 1.58
N ALA A 174 13.39 10.45 1.02
CA ALA A 174 12.43 9.58 1.70
C ALA A 174 13.00 9.02 3.01
N THR A 175 14.32 8.79 3.07
CA THR A 175 15.00 8.14 4.19
C THR A 175 16.02 9.02 4.95
N ALA A 176 16.26 10.26 4.50
CA ALA A 176 17.30 11.18 5.00
C ALA A 176 17.35 11.34 6.55
N ASP A 177 16.21 11.37 7.24
CA ASP A 177 16.13 11.56 8.69
C ASP A 177 15.85 10.25 9.44
N ASP A 178 16.71 9.24 9.32
CA ASP A 178 16.49 7.93 9.97
C ASP A 178 15.15 7.26 9.62
N CYS A 179 14.76 7.37 8.35
CA CYS A 179 13.47 6.88 7.87
C CYS A 179 12.27 7.46 8.64
N ARG A 180 12.43 8.60 9.34
CA ARG A 180 11.38 9.24 10.15
C ARG A 180 10.09 9.39 9.38
N ARG A 181 10.16 9.77 8.10
CA ARG A 181 8.97 9.95 7.26
C ARG A 181 8.24 8.63 6.98
N LEU A 182 8.97 7.56 6.68
CA LEU A 182 8.36 6.25 6.45
C LEU A 182 7.72 5.71 7.74
N LYS A 183 8.38 5.94 8.89
CA LYS A 183 7.84 5.61 10.23
C LYS A 183 6.60 6.46 10.55
N GLU A 184 6.60 7.76 10.21
CA GLU A 184 5.46 8.67 10.37
C GLU A 184 4.25 8.19 9.59
N MET A 185 4.42 7.80 8.32
CA MET A 185 3.30 7.33 7.50
C MET A 185 2.62 6.08 8.09
N LYS A 186 3.41 5.13 8.62
CA LYS A 186 2.88 3.96 9.34
C LYS A 186 2.17 4.40 10.63
N HIS A 187 2.80 5.27 11.42
CA HIS A 187 2.24 5.76 12.67
C HIS A 187 0.92 6.51 12.45
N HIS A 188 0.83 7.38 11.45
CA HIS A 188 -0.39 8.09 11.07
C HIS A 188 -1.53 7.12 10.76
N PHE A 189 -1.27 6.05 9.98
CA PHE A 189 -2.29 5.03 9.73
C PHE A 189 -2.74 4.32 11.01
N ILE A 190 -1.80 3.92 11.87
CA ILE A 190 -2.12 3.22 13.12
C ILE A 190 -3.01 4.11 14.01
N CYS A 191 -2.62 5.36 14.24
CA CYS A 191 -3.42 6.30 15.03
C CYS A 191 -4.80 6.53 14.42
N PHE A 192 -4.90 6.65 13.10
CA PHE A 192 -6.19 6.76 12.41
C PHE A 192 -7.06 5.51 12.61
N TRP A 193 -6.47 4.32 12.46
CA TRP A 193 -7.15 3.03 12.60
C TRP A 193 -7.73 2.82 14.00
N GLU A 194 -6.97 3.21 15.01
CA GLU A 194 -7.34 3.08 16.43
C GLU A 194 -8.42 4.07 16.87
N THR A 195 -8.78 5.04 16.04
CA THR A 195 -9.94 5.90 16.32
C THR A 195 -11.26 5.16 16.12
N GLU A 196 -12.31 5.56 16.85
CA GLU A 196 -13.67 5.03 16.67
C GLU A 196 -14.25 5.25 15.25
N HIS A 197 -13.61 6.09 14.44
CA HIS A 197 -14.04 6.42 13.08
C HIS A 197 -13.10 5.88 11.99
N GLY A 198 -11.96 5.30 12.34
CA GLY A 198 -10.96 4.80 11.39
C GLY A 198 -11.54 3.75 10.45
N SER A 199 -11.90 2.59 11.01
CA SER A 199 -12.46 1.48 10.23
C SER A 199 -13.81 1.84 9.56
N PRO A 200 -14.76 2.55 10.20
CA PRO A 200 -16.00 2.94 9.51
C PRO A 200 -15.79 3.90 8.33
N LYS A 201 -14.84 4.85 8.43
CA LYS A 201 -14.52 5.75 7.31
C LYS A 201 -13.94 4.96 6.13
N LEU A 202 -13.04 4.02 6.40
CA LEU A 202 -12.44 3.18 5.36
C LEU A 202 -13.46 2.29 4.67
N ILE A 203 -14.31 1.61 5.42
CA ILE A 203 -15.37 0.76 4.86
C ILE A 203 -16.30 1.57 3.96
N ARG A 204 -16.76 2.75 4.42
CA ARG A 204 -17.59 3.64 3.59
C ARG A 204 -16.86 4.04 2.31
N ARG A 205 -15.57 4.35 2.40
CA ARG A 205 -14.78 4.73 1.24
C ARG A 205 -14.60 3.57 0.25
N THR A 206 -14.37 2.35 0.74
CA THR A 206 -14.30 1.13 -0.06
C THR A 206 -15.64 0.86 -0.76
N GLN A 207 -16.76 1.03 -0.07
CA GLN A 207 -18.10 0.91 -0.64
C GLN A 207 -18.32 1.94 -1.76
N SER A 208 -18.02 3.23 -1.50
CA SER A 208 -18.16 4.27 -2.52
C SER A 208 -17.28 4.02 -3.75
N ALA A 209 -16.05 3.56 -3.55
CA ALA A 209 -15.16 3.22 -4.67
C ALA A 209 -15.73 2.06 -5.50
N PHE A 210 -16.22 1.00 -4.84
CA PHE A 210 -16.88 -0.12 -5.49
C PHE A 210 -18.12 0.32 -6.28
N ASP A 211 -19.00 1.14 -5.68
CA ASP A 211 -20.23 1.61 -6.32
C ASP A 211 -19.97 2.54 -7.52
N ASP A 212 -19.07 3.51 -7.37
CA ASP A 212 -18.66 4.43 -8.45
C ASP A 212 -18.14 3.67 -9.67
N GLN A 213 -17.35 2.63 -9.40
CA GLN A 213 -16.79 1.77 -10.41
C GLN A 213 -17.84 0.92 -11.13
N ASN A 214 -18.89 0.51 -10.44
CA ASN A 214 -20.00 -0.26 -11.01
C ASN A 214 -20.91 0.64 -11.87
N ALA A 215 -21.22 1.85 -11.40
CA ALA A 215 -22.05 2.81 -12.13
C ALA A 215 -21.44 3.23 -13.48
N LYS A 216 -20.10 3.28 -13.58
CA LYS A 216 -19.39 3.55 -14.83
C LYS A 216 -19.54 2.42 -15.87
N LEU A 217 -19.71 1.18 -15.43
CA LEU A 217 -19.81 0.00 -16.30
C LEU A 217 -21.20 -0.18 -16.91
N GLU A 218 -22.26 0.15 -16.18
CA GLU A 218 -23.63 0.12 -16.73
C GLU A 218 -23.75 1.00 -18.00
N ARG A 219 -22.84 1.96 -18.16
CA ARG A 219 -22.73 2.85 -19.33
C ARG A 219 -21.86 2.27 -20.47
N LYS A 220 -21.12 1.18 -20.26
CA LYS A 220 -20.22 0.52 -21.23
C LYS A 220 -20.61 -0.96 -21.38
N GLN A 221 -21.71 -1.19 -22.09
CA GLN A 221 -22.45 -2.45 -22.14
C GLN A 221 -21.69 -3.65 -22.76
N SER A 222 -20.54 -3.43 -23.40
CA SER A 222 -19.90 -4.43 -24.27
C SER A 222 -18.73 -5.21 -23.66
N THR A 223 -18.30 -4.95 -22.42
CA THR A 223 -16.97 -5.43 -21.98
C THR A 223 -16.91 -6.45 -20.85
N LEU A 224 -17.95 -6.76 -20.07
CA LEU A 224 -17.76 -7.64 -18.90
C LEU A 224 -18.99 -8.46 -18.45
N GLU A 225 -19.52 -9.35 -19.30
CA GLU A 225 -20.54 -10.34 -18.89
C GLU A 225 -20.10 -11.16 -17.66
N ILE A 226 -18.81 -11.47 -17.56
CA ILE A 226 -18.21 -12.17 -16.42
C ILE A 226 -18.34 -11.35 -15.13
N PHE A 227 -18.04 -10.05 -15.18
CA PHE A 227 -18.15 -9.19 -14.00
C PHE A 227 -19.60 -9.04 -13.56
N GLN A 228 -20.54 -8.93 -14.51
CA GLN A 228 -21.98 -8.90 -14.19
C GLN A 228 -22.43 -10.17 -13.44
N LYS A 229 -21.85 -11.34 -13.75
CA LYS A 229 -22.09 -12.59 -13.02
C LYS A 229 -21.46 -12.61 -11.62
N LEU A 230 -20.33 -11.92 -11.43
CA LEU A 230 -19.62 -11.85 -10.14
C LEU A 230 -20.18 -10.78 -9.19
N LEU A 231 -20.76 -9.71 -9.75
CA LEU A 231 -21.23 -8.55 -8.99
C LEU A 231 -22.20 -8.90 -7.85
N PRO A 232 -23.19 -9.82 -8.01
CA PRO A 232 -24.04 -10.24 -6.90
C PRO A 232 -23.26 -10.87 -5.75
N THR A 233 -22.25 -11.69 -6.05
CA THR A 233 -21.38 -12.33 -5.04
C THR A 233 -20.54 -11.27 -4.33
N LEU A 234 -19.91 -10.36 -5.08
CA LEU A 234 -19.11 -9.27 -4.48
C LEU A 234 -19.96 -8.38 -3.56
N LYS A 235 -21.19 -8.06 -3.96
CA LYS A 235 -22.15 -7.30 -3.13
C LYS A 235 -22.54 -8.07 -1.87
N LYS A 236 -22.82 -9.37 -1.99
CA LYS A 236 -23.20 -10.21 -0.85
C LYS A 236 -22.05 -10.38 0.15
N ASP A 237 -20.83 -10.55 -0.35
CA ASP A 237 -19.65 -10.76 0.48
C ASP A 237 -19.20 -9.47 1.18
N PHE A 238 -19.52 -8.29 0.63
CA PHE A 238 -19.06 -6.99 1.13
C PHE A 238 -19.35 -6.80 2.63
N ASP A 239 -20.59 -7.04 3.07
CA ASP A 239 -20.97 -6.83 4.47
C ASP A 239 -20.20 -7.76 5.41
N SER A 240 -20.04 -9.04 5.02
CA SER A 240 -19.26 -10.00 5.79
C SER A 240 -17.79 -9.60 5.89
N LEU A 241 -17.20 -9.15 4.77
CA LEU A 241 -15.82 -8.67 4.74
C LEU A 241 -15.67 -7.37 5.54
N ALA A 242 -16.67 -6.49 5.53
CA ALA A 242 -16.67 -5.27 6.31
C ALA A 242 -16.68 -5.55 7.82
N GLU A 243 -17.48 -6.51 8.29
CA GLU A 243 -17.46 -6.93 9.69
C GLU A 243 -16.11 -7.53 10.08
N ASP A 244 -15.56 -8.41 9.26
CA ASP A 244 -14.22 -8.97 9.45
C ASP A 244 -13.13 -7.89 9.49
N PHE A 245 -13.25 -6.89 8.61
CA PHE A 245 -12.31 -5.77 8.52
C PHE A 245 -12.30 -4.91 9.78
N LYS A 246 -13.44 -4.74 10.45
CA LYS A 246 -13.53 -4.00 11.73
C LYS A 246 -12.78 -4.69 12.87
N GLN A 247 -12.60 -6.01 12.80
CA GLN A 247 -11.93 -6.79 13.85
C GLN A 247 -10.41 -6.80 13.70
N LEU A 248 -9.85 -6.18 12.65
CA LEU A 248 -8.42 -6.15 12.44
C LEU A 248 -7.72 -5.23 13.45
N GLU A 249 -6.54 -5.66 13.88
CA GLU A 249 -5.60 -4.85 14.65
C GLU A 249 -4.52 -4.27 13.73
N PRO A 250 -3.78 -3.22 14.16
CA PRO A 250 -2.67 -2.66 13.40
C PRO A 250 -1.65 -3.68 12.86
N LYS A 251 -1.40 -4.77 13.61
CA LYS A 251 -0.47 -5.85 13.22
C LYS A 251 -0.96 -6.67 12.02
N ASP A 252 -2.27 -6.67 11.78
CA ASP A 252 -2.93 -7.42 10.70
C ASP A 252 -2.85 -6.68 9.37
N PHE A 253 -2.27 -5.48 9.34
CA PHE A 253 -2.00 -4.72 8.12
C PHE A 253 -0.57 -4.94 7.63
N GLN A 254 -0.44 -4.99 6.31
CA GLN A 254 0.82 -4.86 5.61
C GLN A 254 1.03 -3.39 5.25
N PHE A 255 2.21 -2.87 5.58
CA PHE A 255 2.70 -1.57 5.17
C PHE A 255 3.78 -1.81 4.11
N ALA A 256 3.57 -1.31 2.90
CA ALA A 256 4.50 -1.60 1.81
C ALA A 256 4.57 -0.46 0.78
N PHE A 257 5.64 -0.46 0.01
CA PHE A 257 5.88 0.49 -1.07
C PHE A 257 6.09 -0.23 -2.39
N HIS A 258 5.91 0.50 -3.49
CA HIS A 258 6.49 0.12 -4.77
C HIS A 258 7.74 0.97 -4.99
N ALA A 259 8.88 0.33 -5.24
CA ALA A 259 10.08 1.04 -5.66
C ALA A 259 10.00 1.38 -7.15
N TRP A 260 10.46 2.58 -7.53
CA TRP A 260 10.58 2.95 -8.94
C TRP A 260 11.43 1.95 -9.72
N PRO A 261 11.07 1.60 -10.97
CA PRO A 261 9.93 2.06 -11.78
C PRO A 261 8.66 1.19 -11.65
N ASP A 262 8.56 0.35 -10.62
CA ASP A 262 7.42 -0.57 -10.46
C ASP A 262 6.15 0.14 -9.91
N ASN A 263 6.26 1.41 -9.48
CA ASN A 263 5.16 2.26 -9.04
C ASN A 263 4.39 2.90 -10.20
N SER A 264 3.09 3.11 -10.02
CA SER A 264 2.22 3.75 -11.02
C SER A 264 2.12 5.27 -10.89
N VAL A 265 2.65 5.86 -9.82
CA VAL A 265 2.60 7.31 -9.55
C VAL A 265 3.93 7.75 -8.95
N GLY A 266 4.56 8.77 -9.54
CA GLY A 266 5.85 9.33 -9.16
C GLY A 266 5.81 10.21 -7.91
N HIS A 267 5.14 9.74 -6.86
CA HIS A 267 5.06 10.43 -5.57
C HIS A 267 5.11 9.40 -4.44
N LEU A 268 5.76 9.71 -3.32
CA LEU A 268 5.91 8.78 -2.20
C LEU A 268 4.55 8.44 -1.60
N HIS A 269 4.17 7.17 -1.69
CA HIS A 269 2.96 6.64 -1.09
C HIS A 269 3.18 5.22 -0.55
N MET A 270 2.66 5.00 0.65
CA MET A 270 2.63 3.69 1.31
C MET A 270 1.29 3.03 1.02
N HIS A 271 1.34 1.81 0.51
CA HIS A 271 0.19 0.93 0.43
C HIS A 271 -0.07 0.31 1.80
N VAL A 272 -1.31 0.39 2.25
CA VAL A 272 -1.78 -0.27 3.47
C VAL A 272 -2.94 -1.18 3.14
N PHE A 273 -2.77 -2.47 3.39
CA PHE A 273 -3.79 -3.48 3.08
C PHE A 273 -3.77 -4.61 4.11
N PRO A 274 -4.92 -5.27 4.34
CA PRO A 274 -5.01 -6.36 5.31
C PRO A 274 -4.17 -7.56 4.87
N LYS A 275 -3.60 -8.30 5.83
CA LYS A 275 -2.87 -9.56 5.62
C LYS A 275 -3.81 -10.76 5.51
N LYS A 276 -4.99 -10.71 6.15
CA LYS A 276 -5.99 -11.79 6.18
C LYS A 276 -6.40 -12.18 4.75
N GLU A 277 -6.32 -13.47 4.44
CA GLU A 277 -6.49 -13.99 3.07
C GLU A 277 -7.87 -13.66 2.48
N ASP A 278 -8.95 -13.78 3.24
CA ASP A 278 -10.30 -13.48 2.75
C ASP A 278 -10.45 -12.02 2.29
N LEU A 279 -9.83 -11.08 3.00
CA LEU A 279 -9.82 -9.66 2.62
C LEU A 279 -8.90 -9.37 1.43
N ARG A 280 -8.05 -10.33 1.07
CA ARG A 280 -7.14 -10.30 -0.08
C ARG A 280 -7.56 -11.25 -1.20
N ARG A 281 -8.76 -11.86 -1.14
CA ARG A 281 -9.23 -12.89 -2.09
C ARG A 281 -9.08 -12.46 -3.56
N PHE A 282 -9.24 -11.17 -3.82
CA PHE A 282 -9.11 -10.58 -5.16
C PHE A 282 -7.84 -9.73 -5.33
N SER A 283 -6.91 -9.74 -4.39
CA SER A 283 -5.63 -9.03 -4.52
C SER A 283 -4.78 -9.72 -5.58
N ALA A 284 -4.28 -8.96 -6.55
CA ALA A 284 -3.44 -9.49 -7.61
C ALA A 284 -2.08 -9.93 -7.05
N LYS A 285 -1.71 -11.21 -7.25
CA LYS A 285 -0.38 -11.71 -6.83
C LYS A 285 0.75 -10.89 -7.45
N ARG A 286 0.58 -10.41 -8.69
CA ARG A 286 1.56 -9.53 -9.36
C ARG A 286 1.75 -8.21 -8.65
N HIS A 287 0.67 -7.63 -8.12
CA HIS A 287 0.74 -6.42 -7.31
C HIS A 287 1.56 -6.70 -6.04
N ASP A 288 1.30 -7.81 -5.37
CA ASP A 288 2.04 -8.20 -4.17
C ASP A 288 3.52 -8.53 -4.45
N LEU A 289 3.87 -9.05 -5.63
CA LEU A 289 5.25 -9.36 -6.01
C LEU A 289 6.14 -8.13 -6.15
N LYS A 290 5.57 -6.97 -6.50
CA LYS A 290 6.31 -5.69 -6.58
C LYS A 290 6.28 -4.90 -5.28
N THR A 291 5.45 -5.27 -4.31
CA THR A 291 5.42 -4.63 -3.00
C THR A 291 6.67 -4.98 -2.19
N ILE A 292 7.26 -3.95 -1.60
CA ILE A 292 8.40 -4.04 -0.68
C ILE A 292 7.90 -3.65 0.72
N PRO A 293 7.88 -4.57 1.69
CA PRO A 293 7.51 -4.28 3.07
C PRO A 293 8.33 -3.12 3.63
N LEU A 294 7.69 -2.25 4.41
CA LEU A 294 8.38 -1.17 5.12
C LEU A 294 9.55 -1.73 5.95
N GLU A 295 9.35 -2.86 6.60
CA GLU A 295 10.37 -3.51 7.45
C GLU A 295 11.63 -3.89 6.65
N ALA A 296 11.50 -4.29 5.38
CA ALA A 296 12.63 -4.58 4.51
C ALA A 296 13.43 -3.30 4.17
N ILE A 297 12.72 -2.19 3.91
CA ILE A 297 13.33 -0.88 3.65
C ILE A 297 14.10 -0.40 4.88
N LEU A 298 13.45 -0.44 6.06
CA LEU A 298 14.08 -0.01 7.31
C LEU A 298 15.35 -0.81 7.63
N GLN A 299 15.35 -2.13 7.39
CA GLN A 299 16.54 -2.95 7.58
C GLN A 299 17.69 -2.56 6.63
N VAL A 300 17.38 -2.23 5.37
CA VAL A 300 18.42 -1.79 4.42
C VAL A 300 19.04 -0.48 4.85
N GLU A 301 18.23 0.49 5.25
CA GLU A 301 18.72 1.81 5.67
C GLU A 301 19.54 1.71 6.97
N GLU A 302 19.14 0.85 7.90
CA GLU A 302 19.93 0.58 9.13
C GLU A 302 21.26 -0.13 8.81
N GLU A 303 21.23 -1.17 7.96
CA GLU A 303 22.43 -1.89 7.53
C GLU A 303 23.43 -0.94 6.83
N ASP A 304 22.95 0.06 6.10
CA ASP A 304 23.78 1.04 5.40
C ASP A 304 24.40 2.08 6.33
N LYS A 305 23.62 2.58 7.30
CA LYS A 305 24.12 3.48 8.34
C LYS A 305 25.23 2.85 9.17
N ARG A 306 25.04 1.59 9.55
CA ARG A 306 26.07 0.84 10.27
C ARG A 306 27.35 0.72 9.43
N ARG A 307 27.22 0.38 8.14
CA ARG A 307 28.38 0.30 7.23
C ARG A 307 29.11 1.64 7.10
N ALA A 308 28.40 2.75 6.94
CA ALA A 308 29.00 4.09 6.85
C ALA A 308 29.73 4.50 8.14
N THR A 309 29.20 4.10 9.30
CA THR A 309 29.85 4.34 10.61
C THR A 309 31.14 3.54 10.73
N GLU A 310 31.10 2.25 10.40
CA GLU A 310 32.27 1.36 10.41
C GLU A 310 33.38 1.80 9.45
N GLU A 311 33.04 2.41 8.31
CA GLU A 311 34.01 2.97 7.35
C GLU A 311 34.66 4.27 7.85
N THR A 312 33.93 5.08 8.62
CA THR A 312 34.45 6.33 9.20
C THR A 312 35.42 6.06 10.36
N GLU A 313 35.25 4.94 11.06
CA GLU A 313 36.09 4.52 12.19
C GLU A 313 37.41 3.82 11.77
N ARG A 314 37.58 3.50 10.48
CA ARG A 314 38.78 2.85 9.92
C ARG A 314 39.76 3.86 9.31
#